data_AF-A0A831PTD8-F1
#
_entry.id   AF-A0A831PTD8-F1
#
_cell.length_a   1.000
_cell.length_b   1.000
_cell.length_c   1.000
_cell.angle_alpha   90.00
_cell.angle_beta   90.00
_cell.angle_gamma   90.00
#
_symmetry.space_group_name_H-M   'P 1'
#
loop_
_entity.id
_entity.type
_entity.pdbx_description
1 polymer ?
#
loop_
_entity_poly.entity_id
_entity_poly.type
_entity_poly.pdbx_seq_one_letter_code
_entity_poly.pdbx_strand_id
1 'polypeptide(L)'
;MLHLFKQLFPTRTEFLGTQGAPTDAPILEAINAHVRWRHRLEEYANGRSREALDHDTVGSDRHCALGRWIHGSGMTLYGRYPSFETLRQRHADFHFCAAQVVSLVQRGDLTEAQRVLAGDYARISRAVVNDLLQLNQEFFAP
;
A
#
# COMPACT_ATOMS: atom_id res chain seq x y z
N MET A 1 -3.13 -10.96 -26.26
CA MET A 1 -2.65 -10.72 -24.88
C MET A 1 -3.36 -9.53 -24.26
N LEU A 2 -4.68 -9.62 -24.11
CA LEU A 2 -5.54 -8.53 -23.61
C LEU A 2 -6.55 -9.09 -22.57
N HIS A 3 -6.09 -10.04 -21.75
CA HIS A 3 -6.91 -10.73 -20.75
C HIS A 3 -6.30 -10.76 -19.35
N LEU A 4 -5.13 -10.15 -19.14
CA LEU A 4 -4.43 -10.18 -17.84
C LEU A 4 -4.60 -8.90 -16.99
N PHE A 5 -5.50 -7.99 -17.34
CA PHE A 5 -5.75 -6.75 -16.59
C PHE A 5 -7.07 -6.74 -15.81
N LYS A 6 -7.84 -7.84 -15.86
CA LYS A 6 -9.11 -8.00 -15.10
C LYS A 6 -8.93 -8.61 -13.69
N GLN A 7 -7.71 -8.92 -13.26
CA GLN A 7 -7.48 -9.65 -12.00
C GLN A 7 -7.11 -8.77 -10.79
N LEU A 8 -7.15 -7.44 -10.89
CA LEU A 8 -6.83 -6.56 -9.76
C LEU A 8 -8.01 -5.75 -9.21
N PHE A 9 -9.18 -5.73 -9.88
CA PHE A 9 -10.39 -5.08 -9.36
C PHE A 9 -11.66 -5.74 -9.94
N PRO A 10 -12.28 -6.73 -9.27
CA PRO A 10 -13.58 -7.26 -9.69
C PRO A 10 -14.69 -6.21 -9.48
N THR A 11 -15.58 -6.08 -10.46
CA THR A 11 -16.72 -5.16 -10.45
C THR A 11 -17.81 -5.60 -9.48
N ARG A 12 -18.19 -4.65 -8.62
CA ARG A 12 -19.40 -4.52 -7.81
C ARG A 12 -20.60 -5.29 -8.39
N THR A 13 -21.10 -6.29 -7.64
CA THR A 13 -22.46 -6.86 -7.50
C THR A 13 -22.21 -8.32 -7.16
N GLU A 14 -22.01 -8.68 -5.90
CA GLU A 14 -23.05 -9.22 -5.02
C GLU A 14 -22.49 -9.24 -3.58
N PHE A 15 -23.06 -8.45 -2.67
CA PHE A 15 -22.88 -8.66 -1.23
C PHE A 15 -24.24 -8.46 -0.56
N LEU A 16 -25.09 -9.48 -0.68
CA LEU A 16 -26.28 -9.63 0.14
C LEU A 16 -26.05 -10.81 1.08
N GLY A 17 -25.98 -10.49 2.38
CA GLY A 17 -26.32 -11.39 3.48
C GLY A 17 -25.36 -12.52 3.78
N THR A 18 -24.58 -12.36 4.84
CA THR A 18 -24.69 -13.22 6.04
C THR A 18 -23.88 -12.58 7.16
N GLN A 19 -24.42 -12.67 8.38
CA GLN A 19 -23.73 -12.30 9.62
C GLN A 19 -22.48 -13.20 9.76
N GLY A 20 -21.31 -12.59 9.71
CA GLY A 20 -20.01 -13.21 9.94
C GLY A 20 -19.03 -12.09 10.27
N ALA A 21 -18.13 -12.31 11.23
CA ALA A 21 -17.15 -11.33 11.68
C ALA A 21 -16.45 -10.63 10.48
N PRO A 22 -16.10 -9.33 10.59
CA PRO A 22 -15.50 -8.59 9.50
C PRO A 22 -14.21 -9.30 9.09
N THR A 23 -14.24 -9.95 7.93
CA THR A 23 -13.19 -10.86 7.50
C THR A 23 -11.87 -10.11 7.36
N ASP A 24 -10.81 -10.73 7.87
CA ASP A 24 -9.39 -10.32 7.94
C ASP A 24 -8.73 -10.05 6.55
N ALA A 25 -9.54 -10.01 5.50
CA ALA A 25 -9.17 -9.85 4.10
C ALA A 25 -8.31 -8.60 3.79
N PRO A 26 -8.47 -7.41 4.42
CA PRO A 26 -7.66 -6.26 4.03
C PRO A 26 -6.22 -6.29 4.58
N ILE A 27 -5.96 -6.92 5.73
CA ILE A 27 -4.63 -6.84 6.38
C ILE A 27 -3.61 -7.73 5.66
N LEU A 28 -3.92 -9.01 5.47
CA LEU A 28 -3.00 -9.95 4.83
C LEU A 28 -2.74 -9.57 3.37
N GLU A 29 -3.77 -9.12 2.66
CA GLU A 29 -3.63 -8.60 1.30
C GLU A 29 -2.75 -7.35 1.26
N ALA A 30 -2.90 -6.44 2.22
CA ALA A 30 -2.07 -5.25 2.32
C ALA A 30 -0.59 -5.59 2.55
N ILE A 31 -0.27 -6.55 3.43
CA ILE A 31 1.12 -6.99 3.64
C ILE A 31 1.73 -7.50 2.33
N ASN A 32 1.02 -8.36 1.61
CA ASN A 32 1.47 -8.87 0.31
C ASN A 32 1.61 -7.76 -0.73
N ALA A 33 0.72 -6.76 -0.73
CA ALA A 33 0.80 -5.61 -1.62
C ALA A 33 2.07 -4.78 -1.38
N HIS A 34 2.50 -4.61 -0.12
CA HIS A 34 3.72 -3.86 0.20
C HIS A 34 4.98 -4.58 -0.28
N VAL A 35 5.03 -5.91 -0.17
CA VAL A 35 6.13 -6.71 -0.75
C VAL A 35 6.18 -6.53 -2.27
N ARG A 36 5.03 -6.58 -2.96
CA ARG A 36 4.96 -6.36 -4.42
C ARG A 36 5.41 -4.95 -4.81
N TRP A 37 5.04 -3.93 -4.04
CA TRP A 37 5.45 -2.55 -4.31
C TRP A 37 6.96 -2.34 -4.22
N ARG A 38 7.61 -2.96 -3.23
CA ARG A 38 9.07 -2.92 -3.12
C ARG A 38 9.72 -3.46 -4.39
N HIS A 39 9.34 -4.68 -4.80
CA HIS A 39 9.88 -5.28 -6.02
C HIS A 39 9.61 -4.43 -7.26
N ARG A 40 8.40 -3.88 -7.39
CA ARG A 40 8.03 -2.99 -8.51
C ARG A 40 8.92 -1.75 -8.59
N LEU A 41 9.21 -1.10 -7.46
CA LEU A 41 10.10 0.05 -7.42
C LEU A 41 11.56 -0.32 -7.64
N GLU A 42 12.02 -1.49 -7.16
CA GLU A 42 13.36 -2.01 -7.45
C GLU A 42 13.54 -2.26 -8.96
N GLU A 43 12.57 -2.87 -9.64
CA GLU A 43 12.63 -3.07 -11.09
C GLU A 43 12.57 -1.74 -11.85
N TYR A 44 11.78 -0.78 -11.38
CA TYR A 44 11.68 0.55 -11.98
C TYR A 44 12.98 1.35 -11.83
N ALA A 45 13.53 1.42 -10.62
CA ALA A 45 14.76 2.16 -10.33
C ALA A 45 16.01 1.57 -11.00
N ASN A 46 15.99 0.27 -11.32
CA ASN A 46 17.07 -0.39 -12.05
C ASN A 46 16.87 -0.38 -13.58
N GLY A 47 15.83 0.30 -14.10
CA GLY A 47 15.55 0.35 -15.53
C GLY A 47 15.13 -0.99 -16.15
N ARG A 48 14.78 -1.98 -15.32
CA ARG A 48 14.31 -3.31 -15.77
C ARG A 48 12.80 -3.32 -16.06
N SER A 49 12.05 -2.38 -15.47
CA SER A 49 10.64 -2.14 -15.80
C SER A 49 10.50 -1.05 -16.87
N ARG A 50 9.59 -1.27 -17.82
CA ARG A 50 9.15 -0.27 -18.82
C ARG A 50 7.82 0.39 -18.44
N GLU A 51 7.35 0.16 -17.22
CA GLU A 51 6.10 0.71 -16.74
C GLU A 51 6.13 2.23 -16.69
N ALA A 52 5.08 2.89 -17.18
CA ALA A 52 4.90 4.32 -17.02
C ALA A 52 4.20 4.62 -15.69
N LEU A 53 4.98 4.66 -14.61
CA LEU A 53 4.49 5.08 -13.31
C LEU A 53 4.24 6.59 -13.31
N ASP A 54 3.09 7.01 -12.78
CA ASP A 54 2.80 8.41 -12.51
C ASP A 54 3.04 8.69 -11.01
N HIS A 55 3.93 9.63 -10.69
CA HIS A 55 4.29 9.88 -9.30
C HIS A 55 3.14 10.50 -8.50
N ASP A 56 2.24 11.26 -9.13
CA ASP A 56 1.06 11.83 -8.46
C ASP A 56 0.09 10.72 -8.06
N THR A 57 -0.20 9.80 -8.97
CA THR A 57 -1.01 8.61 -8.67
C THR A 57 -0.36 7.72 -7.62
N VAL A 58 0.96 7.50 -7.69
CA VAL A 58 1.71 6.69 -6.72
C VAL A 58 1.72 7.34 -5.34
N GLY A 59 1.78 8.67 -5.27
CA GLY A 59 1.79 9.45 -4.03
C GLY A 59 0.45 9.50 -3.31
N SER A 60 -0.65 9.16 -3.99
CA SER A 60 -1.97 9.12 -3.38
C SER A 60 -2.15 7.88 -2.51
N ASP A 61 -2.23 8.10 -1.20
CA ASP A 61 -2.49 7.06 -0.20
C ASP A 61 -3.96 6.61 -0.15
N ARG A 62 -4.83 7.15 -1.01
CA ARG A 62 -6.27 6.86 -1.03
C ARG A 62 -6.67 5.85 -2.09
N HIS A 63 -5.82 5.62 -3.08
CA HIS A 63 -6.20 4.82 -4.26
C HIS A 63 -5.88 3.34 -4.12
N CYS A 64 -4.93 2.94 -3.27
CA CYS A 64 -4.64 1.52 -3.05
C CYS A 64 -5.73 0.84 -2.19
N ALA A 65 -5.78 -0.49 -2.18
CA ALA A 65 -6.81 -1.24 -1.43
C ALA A 65 -6.78 -0.92 0.07
N LEU A 66 -5.59 -0.90 0.68
CA LEU A 66 -5.41 -0.51 2.08
C LEU A 66 -5.85 0.94 2.31
N GLY A 67 -5.44 1.86 1.44
CA GLY A 67 -5.83 3.27 1.49
C GLY A 67 -7.33 3.48 1.47
N ARG A 68 -8.05 2.80 0.57
CA ARG A 68 -9.51 2.85 0.52
C ARG A 68 -10.16 2.33 1.80
N TRP A 69 -9.59 1.30 2.42
CA TRP A 69 -10.05 0.80 3.71
C TRP A 69 -9.75 1.80 4.84
N ILE A 70 -8.51 2.28 4.94
CA ILE A 70 -8.06 3.27 5.93
C ILE A 70 -8.97 4.50 5.89
N HIS A 71 -9.23 5.06 4.71
CA HIS A 71 -10.04 6.27 4.55
C HIS A 71 -11.54 6.01 4.48
N GLY A 72 -11.97 4.75 4.60
CA GLY A 72 -13.36 4.32 4.52
C GLY A 72 -13.84 3.64 5.79
N SER A 73 -14.16 2.35 5.68
CA SER A 73 -14.67 1.56 6.81
C SER A 73 -13.67 1.45 7.96
N GLY A 74 -12.36 1.40 7.67
CA GLY A 74 -11.31 1.39 8.67
C GLY A 74 -11.36 2.60 9.59
N MET A 75 -11.46 3.81 9.03
CA MET A 75 -11.62 5.05 9.80
C MET A 75 -12.89 5.01 10.66
N THR A 76 -14.00 4.55 10.09
CA THR A 76 -15.30 4.53 10.79
C THR A 76 -15.27 3.60 12.01
N LEU A 77 -14.62 2.45 11.89
CA LEU A 77 -14.60 1.41 12.92
C LEU A 77 -13.45 1.60 13.93
N TYR A 78 -12.27 2.01 13.45
CA TYR A 78 -11.02 1.99 14.21
C TYR A 78 -10.35 3.36 14.35
N GLY A 79 -10.91 4.43 13.79
CA GLY A 79 -10.29 5.76 13.79
C GLY A 79 -10.00 6.36 15.18
N ARG A 80 -10.66 5.87 16.22
CA ARG A 80 -10.41 6.29 17.61
C ARG A 80 -9.16 5.66 18.25
N TYR A 81 -8.58 4.63 17.64
CA TYR A 81 -7.47 3.90 18.23
C TYR A 81 -6.12 4.48 17.78
N PRO A 82 -5.19 4.76 18.70
CA PRO A 82 -3.87 5.31 18.35
C PRO A 82 -3.05 4.43 17.39
N SER A 83 -3.21 3.11 17.47
CA SER A 83 -2.57 2.15 16.57
C SER A 83 -3.03 2.36 15.12
N PHE A 84 -4.33 2.58 14.92
CA PHE A 84 -4.90 2.87 13.60
C PHE A 84 -4.42 4.21 13.03
N GLU A 85 -4.39 5.26 13.85
CA GLU A 85 -3.88 6.57 13.41
C GLU A 85 -2.39 6.50 13.02
N THR A 86 -1.60 5.72 13.75
CA THR A 86 -0.19 5.45 13.42
C THR A 86 -0.06 4.76 12.06
N LEU A 87 -0.86 3.72 11.80
CA LEU A 87 -0.92 3.04 10.51
C LEU A 87 -1.28 4.02 9.38
N ARG A 88 -2.30 4.86 9.59
CA ARG A 88 -2.76 5.83 8.59
C ARG A 88 -1.66 6.80 8.19
N GLN A 89 -0.94 7.37 9.16
CA GLN A 89 0.15 8.33 8.89
C GLN A 89 1.30 7.65 8.15
N ARG A 90 1.77 6.50 8.62
CA ARG A 90 2.88 5.77 7.97
C ARG A 90 2.51 5.24 6.59
N HIS A 91 1.24 4.93 6.36
CA HIS A 91 0.75 4.58 5.02
C HIS A 91 0.83 5.76 4.05
N ALA A 92 0.50 6.98 4.50
CA ALA A 92 0.69 8.19 3.70
C ALA A 92 2.18 8.43 3.41
N ASP A 93 3.04 8.31 4.42
CA ASP A 93 4.49 8.46 4.26
C ASP A 93 5.09 7.41 3.30
N PHE A 94 4.57 6.18 3.33
CA PHE A 94 4.96 5.12 2.39
C PHE A 94 4.71 5.54 0.94
N HIS A 95 3.51 6.03 0.66
CA HIS A 95 3.13 6.49 -0.67
C HIS A 95 3.92 7.73 -1.10
N PHE A 96 4.20 8.65 -0.18
CA PHE A 96 5.07 9.79 -0.42
C PHE A 96 6.49 9.36 -0.81
N CYS A 97 7.11 8.43 -0.06
CA CYS A 97 8.43 7.89 -0.41
C CYS A 97 8.42 7.14 -1.74
N ALA A 98 7.37 6.37 -2.04
CA ALA A 98 7.22 5.69 -3.33
C ALA A 98 7.18 6.70 -4.49
N ALA A 99 6.40 7.78 -4.35
CA ALA A 99 6.32 8.85 -5.34
C ALA A 99 7.67 9.56 -5.53
N GLN A 100 8.41 9.79 -4.44
CA GLN A 100 9.77 10.35 -4.52
C GLN A 100 10.70 9.46 -5.34
N VAL A 101 10.72 8.14 -5.09
CA VAL A 101 11.52 7.19 -5.89
C VAL A 101 11.13 7.26 -7.36
N VAL A 102 9.84 7.31 -7.69
CA VAL A 102 9.38 7.42 -9.08
C VAL A 102 9.84 8.73 -9.72
N SER A 103 9.65 9.86 -9.05
CA SER A 103 10.08 11.19 -9.52
C SER A 103 11.59 11.27 -9.74
N LEU A 104 12.38 10.69 -8.82
CA LEU A 104 13.84 10.55 -8.91
C LEU A 104 14.28 9.80 -10.16
N VAL A 105 13.65 8.65 -10.44
CA VAL A 105 13.95 7.86 -11.64
C VAL A 105 13.56 8.63 -12.91
N GLN A 106 12.40 9.29 -12.92
CA GLN A 106 11.91 10.07 -14.07
C GLN A 106 12.83 11.24 -14.45
N ARG A 107 13.50 11.85 -13.47
CA ARG A 107 14.49 12.91 -13.72
C ARG A 107 15.92 12.42 -13.98
N GLY A 108 16.13 11.09 -14.01
CA GLY A 108 17.44 10.47 -14.25
C GLY A 108 18.36 10.40 -13.02
N ASP A 109 17.86 10.72 -11.83
CA ASP A 109 18.62 10.76 -10.58
C ASP A 109 18.58 9.38 -9.88
N LEU A 110 19.17 8.38 -10.54
CA LEU A 110 19.08 6.98 -10.15
C LEU A 110 19.81 6.67 -8.84
N THR A 111 20.92 7.35 -8.56
CA THR A 111 21.68 7.18 -7.32
C THR A 111 20.83 7.57 -6.11
N GLU A 112 20.18 8.73 -6.16
CA GLU A 112 19.32 9.18 -5.08
C GLU A 112 18.02 8.37 -5.00
N ALA A 113 17.48 7.90 -6.15
CA ALA A 113 16.36 6.95 -6.17
C ALA A 113 16.67 5.69 -5.35
N GLN A 114 17.84 5.10 -5.58
CA GLN A 114 18.30 3.92 -4.85
C GLN A 114 18.54 4.22 -3.38
N ARG A 115 19.08 5.40 -3.04
CA ARG A 115 19.27 5.83 -1.64
C ARG A 115 17.95 5.93 -0.90
N VAL A 116 16.93 6.56 -1.48
CA VAL A 116 15.59 6.66 -0.89
C VAL A 116 14.93 5.29 -0.78
N LEU A 117 15.07 4.45 -1.82
CA LEU A 117 14.49 3.10 -1.86
C LEU A 117 15.07 2.19 -0.76
N ALA A 118 16.40 2.20 -0.58
CA ALA A 118 17.10 1.40 0.43
C ALA A 118 17.02 1.99 1.84
N GLY A 119 16.76 3.29 1.97
CA GLY A 119 16.65 4.01 3.24
C GLY A 119 15.20 4.20 3.68
N ASP A 120 14.68 5.40 3.46
CA ASP A 120 13.38 5.82 4.00
C ASP A 120 12.22 4.93 3.55
N TYR A 121 12.16 4.58 2.27
CA TYR A 121 11.11 3.69 1.77
C TYR A 121 11.14 2.33 2.47
N ALA A 122 12.31 1.69 2.58
CA ALA A 122 12.44 0.39 3.22
C ALA A 122 12.05 0.43 4.71
N ARG A 123 12.48 1.48 5.42
CA ARG A 123 12.14 1.71 6.83
C ARG A 123 10.64 1.89 7.02
N ILE A 124 10.00 2.76 6.24
CA ILE A 124 8.57 3.07 6.36
C ILE A 124 7.73 1.86 5.91
N SER A 125 8.09 1.19 4.82
CA SER A 125 7.43 -0.03 4.36
C SER A 125 7.41 -1.12 5.43
N ARG A 126 8.53 -1.31 6.14
CA ARG A 126 8.58 -2.24 7.29
C ARG A 126 7.67 -1.80 8.43
N ALA A 127 7.64 -0.50 8.74
CA ALA A 127 6.79 0.04 9.79
C ALA A 127 5.30 -0.21 9.49
N VAL A 128 4.85 0.03 8.25
CA VAL A 128 3.46 -0.25 7.85
C VAL A 128 3.12 -1.73 8.01
N VAL A 129 4.01 -2.64 7.61
CA VAL A 129 3.79 -4.09 7.81
C VAL A 129 3.66 -4.43 9.29
N ASN A 130 4.50 -3.84 10.16
CA ASN A 130 4.43 -4.08 11.60
C ASN A 130 3.12 -3.53 12.19
N ASP A 131 2.68 -2.34 11.77
CA ASP A 131 1.43 -1.74 12.23
C ASP A 131 0.22 -2.59 11.80
N LEU A 132 0.24 -3.12 10.57
CA LEU A 132 -0.78 -4.05 10.08
C LEU A 132 -0.84 -5.33 10.92
N LEU A 133 0.31 -5.90 11.27
CA LEU A 133 0.38 -7.08 12.15
C LEU A 133 -0.12 -6.76 13.57
N GLN A 134 0.19 -5.57 14.09
CA GLN A 134 -0.29 -5.11 15.38
C GLN A 134 -1.82 -4.96 15.39
N LEU A 135 -2.39 -4.28 14.39
CA LEU A 135 -3.84 -4.14 14.26
C LEU A 135 -4.53 -5.51 14.13
N ASN A 136 -3.90 -6.44 13.40
CA ASN A 136 -4.40 -7.81 13.29
C ASN A 136 -4.54 -8.46 14.67
N GLN A 137 -3.51 -8.35 15.51
CA GLN A 137 -3.53 -8.90 16.87
C GLN A 137 -4.53 -8.18 17.77
N GLU A 138 -4.70 -6.86 17.58
CA GLU A 138 -5.56 -6.04 18.43
C GLU A 138 -7.06 -6.25 18.15
N PHE A 139 -7.45 -6.44 16.88
CA PHE A 139 -8.86 -6.39 16.49
C PHE A 139 -9.39 -7.61 15.74
N PHE A 140 -8.51 -8.48 15.22
CA PHE A 140 -8.87 -9.51 14.24
C PHE A 140 -8.40 -10.92 14.62
N ALA A 141 -7.47 -11.03 15.58
CA ALA A 141 -7.08 -12.32 16.14
C ALA A 141 -8.24 -12.89 16.99
N PRO A 142 -8.52 -14.21 16.89
CA PRO A 142 -9.62 -14.87 17.60
C PRO A 142 -9.44 -14.92 19.12
#